data_AF-A0A417JLK2-F1
#
_entry.id   AF-A0A417JLK2-F1
#
_cell.length_a   1.000
_cell.length_b   1.000
_cell.length_c   1.000
_cell.angle_alpha   90.00
_cell.angle_beta   90.00
_cell.angle_gamma   90.00
#
_symmetry.space_group_name_H-M   'P 1'
#
loop_
_entity.id
_entity.type
_entity.pdbx_description
1 polymer ?
#
loop_
_entity_poly.entity_id
_entity_poly.type
_entity_poly.pdbx_seq_one_letter_code
_entity_poly.pdbx_strand_id
1 'polypeptide(L)'
;MRENMIEEEKNQFAVLIDADNISPKYAPIIFQELEAYGFPSCRRIYGNWSKANGWSEELLLEYSIIPVQQFSYTSGKNATDMAMVIDAMDLLYGKKVDGFCIVTSDSDFTRLAMRLREEHMYVIGMGESKTPVALTRACNKFIHLNLIYEADRGKEEDMESDEIENVTSLDEISYTIADIISENGNAPVDLGKIGNRLNAKYSDFDVRNYGYTKLSVLIDEEMDNFMLVQEDTNCYVEFKELTSRETIEEEVIHFVKKNGGSLDNLSAVTLELKDKHSGFNIKDYGYSRMSSFLRSIRCLTVNGNTVRLKKRREKGERR
;
A
#
# COMPACT_ATOMS: atom_id res chain seq x y z
N MET A 1 14.41 44.01 11.65
CA MET A 1 13.86 43.11 10.62
C MET A 1 13.07 42.07 11.37
N ARG A 2 11.74 42.05 11.20
CA ARG A 2 10.90 40.96 11.73
C ARG A 2 10.91 39.89 10.65
N GLU A 3 11.47 38.73 10.97
CA GLU A 3 11.33 37.53 10.13
C GLU A 3 9.84 37.22 10.08
N ASN A 4 9.24 37.34 8.89
CA ASN A 4 7.92 36.80 8.65
C ASN A 4 8.07 35.28 8.65
N MET A 5 7.79 34.66 9.81
CA MET A 5 7.41 33.25 9.84
C MET A 5 6.12 33.14 9.01
N ILE A 6 6.23 32.58 7.81
CA ILE A 6 5.08 32.12 7.06
C ILE A 6 4.65 30.84 7.77
N GLU A 7 3.65 30.92 8.64
CA GLU A 7 2.90 29.73 9.04
C GLU A 7 2.27 29.17 7.77
N GLU A 8 2.55 27.91 7.43
CA GLU A 8 1.81 27.20 6.40
C GLU A 8 0.35 27.12 6.86
N GLU A 9 -0.53 27.93 6.26
CA GLU A 9 -1.96 27.83 6.49
C GLU A 9 -2.42 26.42 6.09
N LYS A 10 -2.92 25.65 7.06
CA LYS A 10 -3.49 24.34 6.80
C LYS A 10 -4.74 24.49 5.93
N ASN A 11 -4.83 23.69 4.87
CA ASN A 11 -6.00 23.63 3.99
C ASN A 11 -7.30 23.41 4.79
N GLN A 12 -8.34 24.15 4.43
CA GLN A 12 -9.66 24.05 5.04
C GLN A 12 -10.55 23.11 4.24
N PHE A 13 -11.11 22.10 4.90
CA PHE A 13 -11.96 21.10 4.26
C PHE A 13 -13.42 21.21 4.69
N ALA A 14 -14.33 21.13 3.72
CA ALA A 14 -15.73 20.80 3.97
C ALA A 14 -15.91 19.28 4.03
N VAL A 15 -16.29 18.75 5.19
CA VAL A 15 -16.60 17.33 5.40
C VAL A 15 -18.10 17.12 5.26
N LEU A 16 -18.49 16.33 4.25
CA LEU A 16 -19.87 16.02 3.91
C LEU A 16 -20.08 14.52 4.05
N ILE A 17 -20.84 14.12 5.06
CA ILE A 17 -21.04 12.71 5.43
C ILE A 17 -22.44 12.27 5.03
N ASP A 18 -22.52 11.15 4.32
CA ASP A 18 -23.77 10.49 3.98
C ASP A 18 -24.17 9.50 5.09
N ALA A 19 -25.12 9.89 5.94
CA ALA A 19 -25.55 9.07 7.07
C ALA A 19 -26.34 7.82 6.65
N ASP A 20 -26.88 7.81 5.42
CA ASP A 20 -27.67 6.69 4.91
C ASP A 20 -26.75 5.56 4.41
N ASN A 21 -25.51 5.90 3.98
CA ASN A 21 -24.52 4.94 3.47
C ASN A 21 -23.34 4.65 4.42
N ILE A 22 -23.06 5.53 5.40
CA ILE A 22 -21.87 5.43 6.25
C ILE A 22 -22.23 5.14 7.71
N SER A 23 -21.58 4.13 8.28
CA SER A 23 -21.75 3.74 9.68
C SER A 23 -21.06 4.72 10.64
N PRO A 24 -21.67 5.05 11.80
CA PRO A 24 -21.07 5.91 12.82
C PRO A 24 -19.73 5.39 13.36
N LYS A 25 -19.44 4.08 13.24
CA LYS A 25 -18.18 3.48 13.69
C LYS A 25 -16.94 4.09 13.02
N TYR A 26 -17.10 4.70 11.84
CA TYR A 26 -16.00 5.30 11.10
C TYR A 26 -15.73 6.77 11.45
N ALA A 27 -16.56 7.40 12.30
CA ALA A 27 -16.37 8.82 12.66
C ALA A 27 -14.94 9.13 13.17
N PRO A 28 -14.33 8.33 14.09
CA PRO A 28 -12.96 8.60 14.53
C PRO A 28 -11.95 8.58 13.37
N ILE A 29 -12.04 7.56 12.50
CA ILE A 29 -11.13 7.35 11.36
C ILE A 29 -11.25 8.50 10.36
N ILE A 30 -12.48 8.93 10.03
CA ILE A 30 -12.73 10.03 9.10
C ILE A 30 -11.94 11.28 9.51
N PHE A 31 -12.00 11.66 10.78
CA PHE A 31 -11.35 12.87 11.25
C PHE A 31 -9.85 12.69 11.46
N GLN A 32 -9.41 11.53 11.95
CA GLN A 32 -7.99 11.21 12.11
C GLN A 32 -7.24 11.24 10.76
N GLU A 33 -7.81 10.62 9.71
CA GLU A 33 -7.19 10.60 8.39
C GLU A 33 -7.16 12.00 7.74
N LEU A 34 -8.17 12.83 8.01
CA LEU A 34 -8.25 14.17 7.45
C LEU A 34 -7.15 15.12 7.99
N GLU A 35 -6.66 14.89 9.21
CA GLU A 35 -5.64 15.73 9.85
C GLU A 35 -4.33 15.81 9.05
N ALA A 36 -4.02 14.76 8.27
CA ALA A 36 -2.84 14.72 7.41
C ALA A 36 -2.92 15.69 6.22
N TYR A 37 -4.13 16.12 5.83
CA TYR A 37 -4.37 16.95 4.65
C TYR A 37 -4.74 18.39 4.99
N GLY A 38 -5.38 18.60 6.14
CA GLY A 38 -5.88 19.90 6.53
C GLY A 38 -6.74 19.84 7.78
N PHE A 39 -7.61 20.83 7.96
CA PHE A 39 -8.55 20.84 9.08
C PHE A 39 -10.00 20.94 8.57
N PRO A 40 -10.95 20.24 9.22
CA PRO A 40 -12.37 20.28 8.87
C PRO A 40 -13.05 21.58 9.36
N SER A 41 -13.15 22.58 8.49
CA SER A 41 -13.77 23.88 8.79
C SER A 41 -15.30 23.83 8.74
N CYS A 42 -15.87 22.91 7.97
CA CYS A 42 -17.29 22.63 7.91
C CYS A 42 -17.51 21.13 8.08
N ARG A 43 -18.39 20.71 8.99
CA ARG A 43 -18.69 19.30 9.27
C ARG A 43 -20.20 19.11 9.21
N ARG A 44 -20.67 18.47 8.15
CA ARG A 44 -22.10 18.24 7.93
C ARG A 44 -22.36 16.77 7.65
N ILE A 45 -23.45 16.27 8.21
CA ILE A 45 -23.91 14.92 7.99
C ILE A 45 -25.36 14.96 7.53
N TYR A 46 -25.65 14.31 6.40
CA TYR A 46 -26.92 14.39 5.70
C TYR A 46 -27.67 13.08 5.88
N GLY A 47 -28.94 13.17 6.23
CA GLY A 47 -29.77 11.99 6.36
C GLY A 47 -31.19 12.33 6.81
N ASN A 48 -32.01 11.29 6.88
CA ASN A 48 -33.34 11.41 7.46
C ASN A 48 -33.32 11.02 8.95
N TRP A 49 -33.14 12.01 9.84
CA TRP A 49 -33.09 11.83 11.30
C TRP A 49 -34.43 11.43 11.92
N SER A 50 -35.52 11.37 11.15
CA SER A 50 -36.75 10.72 11.60
C SER A 50 -36.66 9.19 11.53
N LYS A 51 -35.58 8.64 10.97
CA LYS A 51 -35.28 7.21 10.91
C LYS A 51 -34.05 6.90 11.77
N ALA A 52 -33.97 5.65 12.23
CA ALA A 52 -32.78 5.19 12.93
C ALA A 52 -31.63 4.95 11.93
N ASN A 53 -30.56 5.75 12.03
CA ASN A 53 -29.33 5.64 11.23
C ASN A 53 -28.10 5.27 12.08
N GLY A 54 -28.28 5.08 13.40
CA GLY A 54 -27.22 4.73 14.34
C GLY A 54 -26.33 5.88 14.81
N TRP A 55 -26.40 7.05 14.17
CA TRP A 55 -25.65 8.24 14.57
C TRP A 55 -26.30 8.89 15.80
N SER A 56 -25.60 8.87 16.94
CA SER A 56 -26.09 9.42 18.21
C SER A 56 -25.77 10.89 18.37
N GLU A 57 -26.58 11.61 19.15
CA GLU A 57 -26.32 13.01 19.51
C GLU A 57 -24.94 13.18 20.16
N GLU A 58 -24.56 12.27 21.08
CA GLU A 58 -23.26 12.28 21.76
C GLU A 58 -22.10 12.24 20.76
N LEU A 59 -22.16 11.35 19.76
CA LEU A 59 -21.12 11.23 18.74
C LEU A 59 -21.07 12.47 17.83
N LEU A 60 -22.24 13.02 17.44
CA LEU A 60 -22.28 14.23 16.63
C LEU A 60 -21.67 15.42 17.38
N LEU A 61 -21.95 15.56 18.68
CA LEU A 61 -21.39 16.62 19.51
C LEU A 61 -19.89 16.44 19.73
N GLU A 62 -19.42 15.21 19.99
CA GLU A 62 -18.00 14.87 20.17
C GLU A 62 -17.17 15.34 18.96
N TYR A 63 -17.65 15.07 17.74
CA TYR A 63 -16.97 15.44 16.50
C TYR A 63 -17.44 16.76 15.90
N SER A 64 -18.25 17.55 16.63
CA SER A 64 -18.78 18.85 16.18
C SER A 64 -19.45 18.79 14.80
N ILE A 65 -20.21 17.74 14.54
CA ILE A 65 -20.88 17.49 13.26
C ILE A 65 -22.29 18.09 13.31
N ILE A 66 -22.64 18.89 12.30
CA ILE A 66 -23.97 19.48 12.16
C ILE A 66 -24.88 18.54 11.37
N PRO A 67 -25.95 17.99 11.96
CA PRO A 67 -26.92 17.18 11.22
C PRO A 67 -27.77 18.04 10.29
N VAL A 68 -27.85 17.64 9.02
CA VAL A 68 -28.74 18.22 8.01
C VAL A 68 -29.88 17.24 7.78
N GLN A 69 -31.10 17.66 8.14
CA GLN A 69 -32.31 16.86 7.98
C GLN A 69 -32.82 16.91 6.55
N GLN A 70 -33.03 15.73 5.97
CA GLN A 70 -33.70 15.59 4.67
C GLN A 70 -34.78 14.49 4.71
N PHE A 71 -36.04 14.89 4.54
CA PHE A 71 -37.14 13.93 4.47
C PHE A 71 -37.16 13.22 3.10
N SER A 72 -37.56 11.95 3.10
CA SER A 72 -37.83 11.20 1.87
C SER A 72 -39.21 11.59 1.32
N TYR A 73 -39.27 12.27 0.16
CA TYR A 73 -40.55 12.64 -0.48
C TYR A 73 -41.28 11.44 -1.10
N THR A 74 -40.52 10.44 -1.53
CA THR A 74 -41.01 9.16 -2.04
C THR A 74 -39.98 8.09 -1.70
N SER A 75 -40.43 6.87 -1.38
CA SER A 75 -39.55 5.76 -1.03
C SER A 75 -38.56 5.44 -2.16
N GLY A 76 -37.28 5.19 -1.80
CA GLY A 76 -36.23 4.79 -2.74
C GLY A 76 -35.72 5.91 -3.66
N LYS A 77 -35.83 7.18 -3.25
CA LYS A 77 -35.23 8.31 -4.00
C LYS A 77 -34.13 9.01 -3.22
N ASN A 78 -33.20 9.57 -3.98
CA ASN A 78 -31.93 10.19 -3.60
C ASN A 78 -32.09 11.61 -3.01
N ALA A 79 -33.07 11.80 -2.11
CA ALA A 79 -33.35 13.13 -1.54
C ALA A 79 -32.18 13.65 -0.70
N THR A 80 -31.59 12.78 0.14
CA THR A 80 -30.39 13.07 0.93
C THR A 80 -29.24 13.49 0.03
N ASP A 81 -28.99 12.74 -1.05
CA ASP A 81 -27.88 12.99 -1.97
C ASP A 81 -28.04 14.33 -2.69
N MET A 82 -29.26 14.66 -3.14
CA MET A 82 -29.55 15.97 -3.73
C MET A 82 -29.27 17.11 -2.75
N ALA A 83 -29.66 16.97 -1.48
CA ALA A 83 -29.40 17.99 -0.46
C ALA A 83 -27.89 18.18 -0.23
N MET A 84 -27.14 17.06 -0.15
CA MET A 84 -25.69 17.08 0.01
C MET A 84 -24.99 17.71 -1.20
N VAL A 85 -25.40 17.39 -2.44
CA VAL A 85 -24.85 17.98 -3.67
C VAL A 85 -25.14 19.48 -3.73
N ILE A 86 -26.35 19.92 -3.41
CA ILE A 86 -26.71 21.36 -3.39
C ILE A 86 -25.79 22.10 -2.42
N ASP A 87 -25.64 21.57 -1.21
CA ASP A 87 -24.87 22.22 -0.17
C ASP A 87 -23.35 22.21 -0.48
N ALA A 88 -22.85 21.15 -1.12
CA ALA A 88 -21.48 21.12 -1.65
C ALA A 88 -21.24 22.24 -2.68
N MET A 89 -22.18 22.47 -3.59
CA MET A 89 -22.09 23.54 -4.59
C MET A 89 -22.17 24.93 -3.94
N ASP A 90 -23.02 25.12 -2.94
CA ASP A 90 -23.10 26.39 -2.20
C ASP A 90 -21.80 26.69 -1.44
N LEU A 91 -21.17 25.68 -0.84
CA LEU A 91 -19.87 25.79 -0.19
C LEU A 91 -18.75 26.13 -1.19
N LEU A 92 -18.77 25.48 -2.37
CA LEU A 92 -17.82 25.70 -3.45
C LEU A 92 -17.86 27.16 -3.93
N TYR A 93 -19.03 27.65 -4.33
CA TYR A 93 -19.18 29.02 -4.84
C TYR A 93 -19.15 30.08 -3.76
N GLY A 94 -19.37 29.71 -2.51
CA GLY A 94 -19.10 30.55 -1.35
C GLY A 94 -17.61 30.83 -1.12
N LYS A 95 -16.69 30.07 -1.76
CA LYS A 95 -15.23 30.14 -1.62
C LYS A 95 -14.76 30.11 -0.16
N LYS A 96 -15.34 29.20 0.62
CA LYS A 96 -15.11 29.09 2.07
C LYS A 96 -14.12 28.00 2.48
N VAL A 97 -13.69 27.17 1.53
CA VAL A 97 -12.86 25.98 1.78
C VAL A 97 -11.88 25.81 0.63
N ASP A 98 -10.80 25.06 0.89
CA ASP A 98 -9.73 24.70 -0.06
C ASP A 98 -9.90 23.28 -0.61
N GLY A 99 -10.70 22.46 0.08
CA GLY A 99 -11.01 21.11 -0.34
C GLY A 99 -12.33 20.57 0.20
N PHE A 100 -12.69 19.39 -0.29
CA PHE A 100 -13.87 18.65 0.12
C PHE A 100 -13.50 17.24 0.54
N CYS A 101 -14.06 16.80 1.65
CA CYS A 101 -14.06 15.42 2.09
C CYS A 101 -15.47 14.86 1.90
N ILE A 102 -15.66 14.02 0.87
CA ILE A 102 -16.95 13.38 0.55
C ILE A 102 -16.92 11.99 1.16
N VAL A 103 -17.75 11.76 2.18
CA VAL A 103 -17.79 10.48 2.90
C VAL A 103 -19.05 9.72 2.49
N THR A 104 -18.90 8.80 1.52
CA THR A 104 -19.98 7.95 0.98
C THR A 104 -19.37 6.76 0.21
N SER A 105 -20.12 5.66 0.12
CA SER A 105 -19.81 4.55 -0.79
C SER A 105 -20.68 4.56 -2.06
N ASP A 106 -21.53 5.57 -2.24
CA ASP A 106 -22.45 5.68 -3.38
C ASP A 106 -21.78 6.34 -4.60
N SER A 107 -21.72 5.60 -5.71
CA SER A 107 -21.12 6.06 -6.96
C SER A 107 -21.86 7.22 -7.63
N ASP A 108 -23.10 7.54 -7.24
CA ASP A 108 -23.82 8.69 -7.79
C ASP A 108 -23.11 10.03 -7.51
N PHE A 109 -22.25 10.08 -6.47
CA PHE A 109 -21.41 11.24 -6.16
C PHE A 109 -20.19 11.41 -7.08
N THR A 110 -19.94 10.49 -8.02
CA THR A 110 -18.79 10.55 -8.95
C THR A 110 -18.74 11.88 -9.71
N ARG A 111 -19.88 12.37 -10.22
CA ARG A 111 -19.93 13.65 -10.96
C ARG A 111 -19.71 14.86 -10.05
N LEU A 112 -20.10 14.79 -8.78
CA LEU A 112 -19.80 15.84 -7.79
C LEU A 112 -18.28 15.92 -7.58
N ALA A 113 -17.61 14.79 -7.31
CA ALA A 113 -16.17 14.75 -7.10
C ALA A 113 -15.39 15.30 -8.31
N MET A 114 -15.78 14.90 -9.53
CA MET A 114 -15.21 15.45 -10.77
C MET A 114 -15.42 16.97 -10.87
N ARG A 115 -16.65 17.44 -10.63
CA ARG A 115 -16.98 18.87 -10.74
C ARG A 115 -16.19 19.72 -9.75
N LEU A 116 -15.97 19.25 -8.53
CA LEU A 116 -15.16 19.94 -7.53
C LEU A 116 -13.70 20.03 -7.96
N ARG A 117 -13.14 18.96 -8.55
CA ARG A 117 -11.78 18.96 -9.11
C ARG A 117 -11.63 19.87 -10.32
N GLU A 118 -12.66 19.96 -11.17
CA GLU A 118 -12.70 20.91 -12.30
C GLU A 118 -12.58 22.36 -11.81
N GLU A 119 -13.06 22.65 -10.59
CA GLU A 119 -12.92 23.94 -9.92
C GLU A 119 -11.67 24.03 -9.02
N HIS A 120 -10.69 23.16 -9.26
CA HIS A 120 -9.39 23.10 -8.57
C HIS A 120 -9.44 22.81 -7.06
N MET A 121 -10.54 22.27 -6.56
CA MET A 121 -10.62 21.82 -5.17
C MET A 121 -9.87 20.50 -4.99
N TYR A 122 -9.23 20.34 -3.83
CA TYR A 122 -8.69 19.04 -3.43
C TYR A 122 -9.82 18.16 -2.87
N VAL A 123 -10.10 17.04 -3.53
CA VAL A 123 -11.20 16.13 -3.16
C VAL A 123 -10.64 14.86 -2.53
N ILE A 124 -10.99 14.65 -1.27
CA ILE A 124 -10.77 13.41 -0.54
C ILE A 124 -12.10 12.64 -0.52
N GLY A 125 -12.12 11.46 -1.12
CA GLY A 125 -13.21 10.51 -0.96
C GLY A 125 -12.94 9.59 0.23
N MET A 126 -13.96 9.26 1.00
CA MET A 126 -13.88 8.25 2.05
C MET A 126 -15.09 7.33 1.96
N GLY A 127 -14.87 6.02 1.90
CA GLY A 127 -15.94 5.03 1.76
C GLY A 127 -15.46 3.64 2.13
N GLU A 128 -16.31 2.64 1.99
CA GLU A 128 -15.90 1.23 2.18
C GLU A 128 -15.23 0.69 0.90
N SER A 129 -14.46 -0.39 0.99
CA SER A 129 -13.78 -1.05 -0.14
C SER A 129 -14.73 -1.38 -1.29
N LYS A 130 -15.98 -1.76 -0.99
CA LYS A 130 -17.04 -1.98 -1.99
C LYS A 130 -17.36 -0.77 -2.89
N THR A 131 -16.84 0.42 -2.56
CA THR A 131 -17.06 1.64 -3.35
C THR A 131 -16.56 1.45 -4.79
N PRO A 132 -17.38 1.72 -5.82
CA PRO A 132 -16.96 1.52 -7.20
C PRO A 132 -15.74 2.36 -7.59
N VAL A 133 -14.85 1.76 -8.40
CA VAL A 133 -13.61 2.36 -8.93
C VAL A 133 -13.85 3.72 -9.62
N ALA A 134 -15.04 3.95 -10.18
CA ALA A 134 -15.41 5.22 -10.79
C ALA A 134 -15.35 6.40 -9.80
N LEU A 135 -15.87 6.22 -8.58
CA LEU A 135 -15.84 7.26 -7.54
C LEU A 135 -14.42 7.42 -6.97
N THR A 136 -13.71 6.31 -6.73
CA THR A 136 -12.35 6.36 -6.17
C THR A 136 -11.41 7.14 -7.08
N ARG A 137 -11.46 6.92 -8.40
CA ARG A 137 -10.65 7.63 -9.41
C ARG A 137 -11.13 9.06 -9.67
N ALA A 138 -12.38 9.38 -9.33
CA ALA A 138 -12.89 10.73 -9.42
C ALA A 138 -12.35 11.66 -8.33
N CYS A 139 -11.76 11.13 -7.25
CA CYS A 139 -11.15 11.92 -6.18
C CYS A 139 -9.64 12.18 -6.43
N ASN A 140 -9.04 13.10 -5.67
CA ASN A 140 -7.57 13.25 -5.61
C ASN A 140 -6.96 12.16 -4.73
N LYS A 141 -7.60 11.89 -3.59
CA LYS A 141 -7.29 10.79 -2.67
C LYS A 141 -8.58 10.05 -2.34
N PHE A 142 -8.51 8.72 -2.21
CA PHE A 142 -9.60 7.92 -1.69
C PHE A 142 -9.11 7.10 -0.50
N ILE A 143 -9.92 6.99 0.56
CA ILE A 143 -9.57 6.30 1.80
C ILE A 143 -10.64 5.25 2.10
N HIS A 144 -10.21 3.99 2.22
CA HIS A 144 -11.07 2.84 2.48
C HIS A 144 -11.25 2.64 3.99
N LEU A 145 -12.37 3.10 4.52
CA LEU A 145 -12.65 3.20 5.96
C LEU A 145 -12.70 1.84 6.67
N ASN A 146 -13.27 0.81 6.03
CA ASN A 146 -13.35 -0.53 6.60
C ASN A 146 -11.97 -1.19 6.74
N LEU A 147 -11.10 -1.02 5.73
CA LEU A 147 -9.76 -1.61 5.76
C LEU A 147 -8.90 -1.00 6.88
N ILE A 148 -8.99 0.32 7.08
CA ILE A 148 -8.31 0.98 8.22
C ILE A 148 -8.91 0.52 9.54
N TYR A 149 -10.25 0.45 9.63
CA TYR A 149 -10.93 0.00 10.84
C TYR A 149 -10.57 -1.44 11.25
N GLU A 150 -10.37 -2.33 10.28
CA GLU A 150 -9.95 -3.71 10.52
C GLU A 150 -8.47 -3.80 10.91
N ALA A 151 -7.61 -3.04 10.24
CA ALA A 151 -6.19 -2.94 10.59
C ALA A 151 -5.98 -2.43 12.03
N ASP A 152 -6.68 -1.37 12.44
CA ASP A 152 -6.58 -0.82 13.80
C ASP A 152 -7.03 -1.80 14.91
N ARG A 153 -7.87 -2.77 14.55
CA ARG A 153 -8.35 -3.79 15.50
C ARG A 153 -7.45 -5.01 15.58
N GLY A 154 -6.32 -5.04 14.86
CA GLY A 154 -5.37 -6.15 14.84
C GLY A 154 -5.99 -7.43 14.30
N LYS A 155 -7.01 -7.33 13.44
CA LYS A 155 -7.65 -8.47 12.77
C LYS A 155 -7.01 -8.70 11.39
N GLU A 156 -5.68 -8.78 11.34
CA GLU A 156 -4.95 -9.04 10.10
C GLU A 156 -5.23 -10.46 9.57
N GLU A 157 -5.52 -11.44 10.45
CA GLU A 157 -5.72 -12.85 10.09
C GLU A 157 -7.16 -13.21 9.63
N ASP A 158 -8.13 -12.29 9.78
CA ASP A 158 -9.57 -12.53 9.51
C ASP A 158 -10.11 -11.74 8.29
N MET A 159 -9.30 -10.95 7.59
CA MET A 159 -9.74 -10.32 6.33
C MET A 159 -9.86 -11.42 5.26
N GLU A 160 -11.06 -11.96 5.07
CA GLU A 160 -11.35 -12.81 3.91
C GLU A 160 -11.04 -12.02 2.64
N SER A 161 -10.31 -12.64 1.70
CA SER A 161 -9.92 -12.03 0.41
C SER A 161 -11.11 -11.48 -0.40
N ASP A 162 -12.32 -11.91 -0.07
CA ASP A 162 -13.57 -11.52 -0.70
C ASP A 162 -14.11 -10.15 -0.20
N GLU A 163 -13.57 -9.57 0.89
CA GLU A 163 -14.03 -8.26 1.42
C GLU A 163 -13.22 -7.05 0.87
N ILE A 164 -12.08 -7.31 0.21
CA ILE A 164 -11.24 -6.27 -0.42
C ILE A 164 -11.64 -6.11 -1.89
N GLU A 165 -12.81 -5.55 -2.12
CA GLU A 165 -13.25 -5.19 -3.48
C GLU A 165 -12.67 -3.83 -3.90
N ASN A 166 -12.41 -3.63 -5.19
CA ASN A 166 -12.12 -2.34 -5.83
C ASN A 166 -10.90 -1.52 -5.32
N VAL A 167 -9.91 -2.14 -4.67
CA VAL A 167 -8.59 -1.53 -4.44
C VAL A 167 -7.67 -1.73 -5.64
N THR A 168 -6.69 -0.84 -5.83
CA THR A 168 -5.63 -1.04 -6.83
C THR A 168 -4.94 -2.41 -6.61
N SER A 169 -4.69 -3.21 -7.66
CA SER A 169 -4.13 -4.55 -7.46
C SER A 169 -2.62 -4.56 -7.20
N LEU A 170 -2.12 -5.61 -6.53
CA LEU A 170 -0.67 -5.81 -6.34
C LEU A 170 0.08 -5.91 -7.67
N ASP A 171 -0.53 -6.50 -8.71
CA ASP A 171 0.04 -6.56 -10.06
C ASP A 171 0.18 -5.16 -10.68
N GLU A 172 -0.84 -4.29 -10.53
CA GLU A 172 -0.79 -2.91 -11.02
C GLU A 172 0.28 -2.09 -10.29
N ILE A 173 0.42 -2.29 -8.97
CA ILE A 173 1.47 -1.67 -8.16
C ILE A 173 2.84 -2.17 -8.62
N SER A 174 3.03 -3.48 -8.74
CA SER A 174 4.30 -4.09 -9.17
C SER A 174 4.71 -3.62 -10.56
N TYR A 175 3.77 -3.58 -11.51
CA TYR A 175 4.01 -3.02 -12.84
C TYR A 175 4.47 -1.56 -12.79
N THR A 176 3.83 -0.75 -11.95
CA THR A 176 4.19 0.67 -11.79
C THR A 176 5.55 0.85 -11.16
N ILE A 177 5.93 0.02 -10.17
CA ILE A 177 7.27 0.03 -9.59
C ILE A 177 8.31 -0.33 -10.65
N ALA A 178 8.05 -1.36 -11.46
CA ALA A 178 8.93 -1.76 -12.56
C ALA A 178 9.12 -0.62 -13.57
N ASP A 179 8.03 0.06 -13.96
CA ASP A 179 8.05 1.21 -14.86
C ASP A 179 8.91 2.36 -14.30
N ILE A 180 8.74 2.70 -13.02
CA ILE A 180 9.53 3.73 -12.34
C ILE A 180 11.03 3.39 -12.35
N ILE A 181 11.39 2.13 -12.09
CA ILE A 181 12.81 1.69 -12.09
C ILE A 181 13.37 1.71 -13.52
N SER A 182 12.60 1.26 -14.51
CA SER A 182 12.97 1.32 -15.93
C SER A 182 13.18 2.74 -16.43
N GLU A 183 12.30 3.69 -16.06
CA GLU A 183 12.47 5.12 -16.36
C GLU A 183 13.74 5.70 -15.72
N ASN A 184 14.18 5.15 -14.59
CA ASN A 184 15.43 5.52 -13.91
C ASN A 184 16.66 4.79 -14.50
N GLY A 185 16.55 4.18 -15.69
CA GLY A 185 17.64 3.48 -16.35
C GLY A 185 18.02 2.16 -15.69
N ASN A 186 17.05 1.51 -15.02
CA ASN A 186 17.24 0.32 -14.18
C ASN A 186 18.17 0.53 -12.97
N ALA A 187 18.50 1.77 -12.62
CA ALA A 187 19.23 2.08 -11.41
C ALA A 187 18.30 2.07 -10.18
N PRO A 188 18.82 1.77 -8.98
CA PRO A 188 18.03 1.76 -7.74
C PRO A 188 17.26 3.06 -7.54
N VAL A 189 16.01 2.94 -7.08
CA VAL A 189 15.12 4.08 -6.86
C VAL A 189 14.76 4.19 -5.38
N ASP A 190 14.86 5.39 -4.83
CA ASP A 190 14.45 5.68 -3.46
C ASP A 190 12.98 5.27 -3.21
N LEU A 191 12.74 4.56 -2.10
CA LEU A 191 11.43 4.03 -1.72
C LEU A 191 10.40 5.16 -1.53
N GLY A 192 10.82 6.32 -1.02
CA GLY A 192 9.96 7.50 -0.88
C GLY A 192 9.52 8.03 -2.24
N LYS A 193 10.43 8.08 -3.23
CA LYS A 193 10.09 8.44 -4.62
C LYS A 193 9.07 7.47 -5.23
N ILE A 194 9.21 6.17 -4.98
CA ILE A 194 8.24 5.16 -5.41
C ILE A 194 6.88 5.41 -4.75
N GLY A 195 6.85 5.55 -3.42
CA GLY A 195 5.62 5.82 -2.67
C GLY A 195 4.89 7.09 -3.15
N ASN A 196 5.64 8.16 -3.45
CA ASN A 196 5.08 9.40 -4.00
C ASN A 196 4.46 9.20 -5.39
N ARG A 197 5.08 8.37 -6.25
CA ARG A 197 4.55 8.08 -7.58
C ARG A 197 3.32 7.17 -7.55
N LEU A 198 3.31 6.18 -6.65
CA LEU A 198 2.13 5.35 -6.43
C LEU A 198 0.95 6.19 -5.97
N ASN A 199 1.13 7.05 -4.97
CA ASN A 199 0.08 7.98 -4.51
C ASN A 199 -0.37 8.98 -5.59
N ALA A 200 0.53 9.41 -6.48
CA ALA A 200 0.18 10.31 -7.57
C ALA A 200 -0.62 9.62 -8.70
N LYS A 201 -0.40 8.32 -8.90
CA LYS A 201 -1.05 7.53 -9.97
C LYS A 201 -2.37 6.90 -9.52
N TYR A 202 -2.40 6.41 -8.28
CA TYR A 202 -3.50 5.66 -7.70
C TYR A 202 -4.07 6.44 -6.51
N SER A 203 -5.26 7.01 -6.68
CA SER A 203 -5.90 7.85 -5.67
C SER A 203 -6.17 7.09 -4.36
N ASP A 204 -6.40 5.79 -4.44
CA ASP A 204 -6.73 4.92 -3.31
C ASP A 204 -5.52 4.20 -2.70
N PHE A 205 -4.31 4.39 -3.23
CA PHE A 205 -3.15 3.64 -2.80
C PHE A 205 -2.82 3.91 -1.32
N ASP A 206 -2.84 2.85 -0.54
CA ASP A 206 -2.42 2.80 0.85
C ASP A 206 -1.96 1.36 1.15
N VAL A 207 -0.82 1.21 1.81
CA VAL A 207 -0.26 -0.12 2.13
C VAL A 207 -1.16 -0.89 3.09
N ARG A 208 -1.96 -0.18 3.90
CA ARG A 208 -2.93 -0.76 4.84
C ARG A 208 -4.05 -1.50 4.13
N ASN A 209 -4.36 -1.15 2.88
CA ASN A 209 -5.34 -1.86 2.07
C ASN A 209 -4.95 -3.33 1.83
N TYR A 210 -3.67 -3.65 1.99
CA TYR A 210 -3.11 -4.99 1.76
C TYR A 210 -2.64 -5.64 3.07
N GLY A 211 -2.98 -5.08 4.23
CA GLY A 211 -2.55 -5.60 5.54
C GLY A 211 -1.14 -5.18 5.97
N TYR A 212 -0.52 -4.20 5.30
CA TYR A 212 0.84 -3.77 5.61
C TYR A 212 0.88 -2.35 6.22
N THR A 213 1.83 -2.10 7.12
CA THR A 213 2.05 -0.76 7.71
C THR A 213 3.13 0.04 7.00
N LYS A 214 3.96 -0.61 6.18
CA LYS A 214 5.10 0.00 5.49
C LYS A 214 5.21 -0.51 4.07
N LEU A 215 5.51 0.40 3.14
CA LEU A 215 5.73 0.07 1.73
C LEU A 215 6.90 -0.89 1.52
N SER A 216 7.96 -0.77 2.32
CA SER A 216 9.08 -1.71 2.26
C SER A 216 8.63 -3.14 2.52
N VAL A 217 7.79 -3.36 3.54
CA VAL A 217 7.35 -4.71 3.90
C VAL A 217 6.43 -5.28 2.82
N LEU A 218 5.50 -4.46 2.30
CA LEU A 218 4.65 -4.84 1.17
C LEU A 218 5.48 -5.30 -0.05
N ILE A 219 6.51 -4.54 -0.42
CA ILE A 219 7.35 -4.90 -1.58
C ILE A 219 8.16 -6.16 -1.32
N ASP A 220 8.75 -6.31 -0.13
CA ASP A 220 9.60 -7.47 0.22
C ASP A 220 8.80 -8.78 0.28
N GLU A 221 7.55 -8.73 0.77
CA GLU A 221 6.73 -9.92 0.99
C GLU A 221 5.87 -10.30 -0.23
N GLU A 222 5.36 -9.33 -0.99
CA GLU A 222 4.42 -9.58 -2.10
C GLU A 222 5.05 -9.53 -3.49
N MET A 223 6.27 -9.00 -3.66
CA MET A 223 6.83 -8.69 -4.97
C MET A 223 8.23 -9.31 -5.19
N ASP A 224 8.24 -10.59 -5.57
CA ASP A 224 9.44 -11.39 -5.80
C ASP A 224 10.43 -10.82 -6.85
N ASN A 225 9.96 -9.94 -7.74
CA ASN A 225 10.76 -9.33 -8.81
C ASN A 225 11.61 -8.14 -8.35
N PHE A 226 11.42 -7.67 -7.12
CA PHE A 226 12.18 -6.56 -6.56
C PHE A 226 13.03 -7.00 -5.37
N MET A 227 14.00 -6.17 -5.03
CA MET A 227 14.76 -6.30 -3.80
C MET A 227 14.98 -4.94 -3.16
N LEU A 228 15.07 -4.94 -1.83
CA LEU A 228 15.33 -3.75 -1.04
C LEU A 228 16.80 -3.66 -0.67
N VAL A 229 17.39 -2.51 -0.95
CA VAL A 229 18.76 -2.18 -0.57
C VAL A 229 18.73 -1.03 0.42
N GLN A 230 19.38 -1.22 1.57
CA GLN A 230 19.49 -0.19 2.59
C GLN A 230 20.88 0.43 2.53
N GLU A 231 20.94 1.73 2.25
CA GLU A 231 22.16 2.53 2.31
C GLU A 231 21.97 3.65 3.32
N ASP A 232 22.78 3.64 4.38
CA ASP A 232 22.70 4.54 5.53
C ASP A 232 21.29 4.58 6.16
N THR A 233 20.54 5.67 5.93
CA THR A 233 19.17 5.89 6.41
C THR A 233 18.11 5.69 5.33
N ASN A 234 18.52 5.52 4.07
CA ASN A 234 17.62 5.48 2.93
C ASN A 234 17.40 4.03 2.48
N CYS A 235 16.21 3.76 1.96
CA CYS A 235 15.83 2.47 1.41
C CYS A 235 15.58 2.65 -0.08
N TYR A 236 16.21 1.80 -0.89
CA TYR A 236 16.09 1.78 -2.34
C TYR A 236 15.46 0.48 -2.79
N VAL A 237 14.75 0.54 -3.91
CA VAL A 237 14.18 -0.61 -4.60
C VAL A 237 14.89 -0.77 -5.95
N GLU A 238 15.33 -1.97 -6.25
CA GLU A 238 15.91 -2.34 -7.54
C GLU A 238 15.30 -3.66 -8.05
N PHE A 239 15.50 -3.96 -9.34
CA PHE A 239 15.13 -5.27 -9.86
C PHE A 239 15.98 -6.35 -9.21
N LYS A 240 15.34 -7.45 -8.82
CA LYS A 240 16.05 -8.63 -8.37
C LYS A 240 16.77 -9.27 -9.56
N GLU A 241 18.09 -9.17 -9.59
CA GLU A 241 18.89 -9.86 -10.61
C GLU A 241 18.89 -11.37 -10.33
N LEU A 242 18.28 -12.14 -11.23
CA LEU A 242 18.32 -13.60 -11.15
C LEU A 242 19.64 -14.09 -11.76
N THR A 243 20.65 -14.29 -10.92
CA THR A 243 21.90 -14.92 -11.33
C THR A 243 21.62 -16.33 -11.86
N SER A 244 22.25 -16.73 -12.98
CA SER A 244 21.98 -18.07 -13.52
C SER A 244 22.43 -19.15 -12.55
N ARG A 245 21.74 -20.29 -12.58
CA ARG A 245 22.11 -21.46 -11.78
C ARG A 245 23.55 -21.88 -12.03
N GLU A 246 24.01 -21.86 -13.29
CA GLU A 246 25.39 -22.24 -13.61
C GLU A 246 26.41 -21.33 -12.90
N THR A 247 26.20 -20.01 -12.92
CA THR A 247 27.09 -19.05 -12.26
C THR A 247 27.14 -19.27 -10.75
N ILE A 248 25.99 -19.50 -10.10
CA ILE A 248 25.95 -19.82 -8.67
C ILE A 248 26.70 -21.13 -8.37
N GLU A 249 26.50 -22.18 -9.17
CA GLU A 249 27.20 -23.45 -8.97
C GLU A 249 28.72 -23.28 -9.09
N GLU A 250 29.19 -22.52 -10.09
CA GLU A 250 30.61 -22.22 -10.28
C GLU A 250 31.21 -21.44 -9.11
N GLU A 251 30.50 -20.45 -8.57
CA GLU A 251 30.94 -19.68 -7.41
C GLU A 251 31.04 -20.53 -6.15
N VAL A 252 30.04 -21.38 -5.88
CA VAL A 252 30.09 -22.32 -4.76
C VAL A 252 31.31 -23.24 -4.88
N ILE A 253 31.55 -23.80 -6.08
CA ILE A 253 32.69 -24.67 -6.32
C ILE A 253 34.00 -23.92 -6.10
N HIS A 254 34.09 -22.68 -6.60
CA HIS A 254 35.27 -21.83 -6.43
C HIS A 254 35.52 -21.52 -4.94
N PHE A 255 34.48 -21.15 -4.19
CA PHE A 255 34.57 -20.85 -2.76
C PHE A 255 35.01 -22.07 -1.94
N VAL A 256 34.45 -23.26 -2.21
CA VAL A 256 34.88 -24.50 -1.54
C VAL A 256 36.33 -24.83 -1.87
N LYS A 257 36.78 -24.64 -3.13
CA LYS A 257 38.19 -24.83 -3.52
C LYS A 257 39.12 -23.87 -2.80
N LYS A 258 38.76 -22.59 -2.71
CA LYS A 258 39.54 -21.54 -2.04
C LYS A 258 39.76 -21.86 -0.56
N ASN A 259 38.79 -22.51 0.08
CA ASN A 259 38.85 -22.96 1.46
C ASN A 259 39.43 -24.38 1.64
N GLY A 260 40.32 -24.82 0.74
CA GLY A 260 41.01 -26.12 0.88
C GLY A 260 40.15 -27.35 0.51
N GLY A 261 39.03 -27.14 -0.18
CA GLY A 261 38.18 -28.21 -0.72
C GLY A 261 37.16 -28.81 0.25
N SER A 262 37.05 -28.26 1.47
CA SER A 262 36.08 -28.66 2.50
C SER A 262 35.68 -27.46 3.34
N LEU A 263 34.39 -27.31 3.60
CA LEU A 263 33.83 -26.36 4.55
C LEU A 263 32.97 -27.11 5.55
N ASP A 264 33.18 -26.86 6.85
CA ASP A 264 32.45 -27.53 7.93
C ASP A 264 31.17 -26.78 8.36
N ASN A 265 30.83 -25.71 7.64
CA ASN A 265 29.65 -24.89 7.90
C ASN A 265 28.95 -24.46 6.60
N LEU A 266 27.72 -24.96 6.37
CA LEU A 266 26.92 -24.62 5.20
C LEU A 266 26.50 -23.14 5.17
N SER A 267 26.34 -22.51 6.34
CA SER A 267 25.96 -21.09 6.40
C SER A 267 27.03 -20.16 5.81
N ALA A 268 28.30 -20.58 5.80
CA ALA A 268 29.38 -19.81 5.15
C ALA A 268 29.17 -19.72 3.62
N VAL A 269 28.65 -20.78 3.00
CA VAL A 269 28.33 -20.76 1.57
C VAL A 269 27.14 -19.84 1.31
N THR A 270 26.10 -19.91 2.15
CA THR A 270 24.95 -19.00 2.04
C THR A 270 25.37 -17.54 2.19
N LEU A 271 26.25 -17.24 3.15
CA LEU A 271 26.72 -15.88 3.41
C LEU A 271 27.56 -15.35 2.24
N GLU A 272 28.50 -16.16 1.71
CA GLU A 272 29.30 -15.79 0.53
C GLU A 272 28.41 -15.52 -0.71
N LEU A 273 27.38 -16.35 -0.93
CA LEU A 273 26.46 -16.14 -2.05
C LEU A 273 25.64 -14.87 -1.86
N LYS A 274 25.17 -14.58 -0.65
CA LYS A 274 24.44 -13.34 -0.34
C LYS A 274 25.32 -12.09 -0.40
N ASP A 275 26.60 -12.20 -0.07
CA ASP A 275 27.56 -11.10 -0.15
C ASP A 275 27.84 -10.71 -1.61
N LYS A 276 27.94 -11.69 -2.51
CA LYS A 276 28.15 -11.44 -3.94
C LYS A 276 26.87 -11.16 -4.71
N HIS A 277 25.76 -11.75 -4.30
CA HIS A 277 24.45 -11.68 -4.92
C HIS A 277 23.44 -11.36 -3.83
N SER A 278 23.26 -10.08 -3.52
CA SER A 278 22.38 -9.57 -2.45
C SER A 278 20.94 -10.09 -2.57
N GLY A 279 20.45 -10.33 -3.79
CA GLY A 279 19.14 -10.92 -4.09
C GLY A 279 19.07 -12.45 -4.05
N PHE A 280 20.15 -13.16 -3.70
CA PHE A 280 20.18 -14.62 -3.76
C PHE A 280 19.18 -15.28 -2.80
N ASN A 281 18.16 -15.94 -3.37
CA ASN A 281 17.26 -16.83 -2.66
C ASN A 281 17.25 -18.21 -3.31
N ILE A 282 17.47 -19.24 -2.49
CA ILE A 282 17.53 -20.62 -2.95
C ILE A 282 16.20 -21.15 -3.52
N LYS A 283 15.08 -20.55 -3.10
CA LYS A 283 13.74 -20.86 -3.61
C LYS A 283 13.64 -20.55 -5.10
N ASP A 284 14.33 -19.51 -5.57
CA ASP A 284 14.36 -19.10 -6.98
C ASP A 284 14.90 -20.20 -7.90
N TYR A 285 15.69 -21.13 -7.35
CA TYR A 285 16.28 -22.26 -8.06
C TYR A 285 15.53 -23.59 -7.83
N GLY A 286 14.36 -23.55 -7.17
CA GLY A 286 13.52 -24.71 -6.90
C GLY A 286 13.92 -25.53 -5.67
N TYR A 287 14.65 -24.94 -4.72
CA TYR A 287 15.12 -25.64 -3.52
C TYR A 287 14.65 -24.95 -2.24
N SER A 288 14.20 -25.73 -1.24
CA SER A 288 13.78 -25.21 0.07
C SER A 288 14.90 -25.15 1.11
N ARG A 289 16.04 -25.81 0.86
CA ARG A 289 17.18 -25.91 1.79
C ARG A 289 18.51 -25.86 1.06
N MET A 290 19.47 -25.13 1.61
CA MET A 290 20.86 -25.04 1.10
C MET A 290 21.52 -26.40 0.90
N SER A 291 21.34 -27.31 1.86
CA SER A 291 21.88 -28.66 1.74
C SER A 291 21.32 -29.43 0.53
N SER A 292 20.05 -29.23 0.16
CA SER A 292 19.43 -29.86 -1.01
C SER A 292 20.00 -29.30 -2.32
N PHE A 293 20.17 -27.98 -2.40
CA PHE A 293 20.80 -27.33 -3.55
C PHE A 293 22.24 -27.80 -3.75
N LEU A 294 23.06 -27.77 -2.70
CA LEU A 294 24.47 -28.18 -2.77
C LEU A 294 24.65 -29.67 -3.12
N ARG A 295 23.72 -30.55 -2.70
CA ARG A 295 23.71 -31.97 -3.11
C ARG A 295 23.43 -32.14 -4.60
N SER A 296 22.72 -31.21 -5.23
CA SER A 296 22.44 -31.26 -6.66
C SER A 296 23.66 -30.94 -7.52
N ILE A 297 24.65 -30.22 -6.97
CA ILE A 297 25.90 -29.88 -7.65
C ILE A 297 26.76 -31.12 -7.80
N ARG A 298 26.98 -31.55 -9.05
CA ARG A 298 27.58 -32.86 -9.37
C ARG A 298 28.92 -33.13 -8.68
N CYS A 299 29.76 -32.10 -8.50
CA CYS A 299 31.11 -32.24 -7.96
C CYS A 299 31.22 -32.05 -6.43
N LEU A 300 30.11 -31.84 -5.72
CA LEU A 300 30.10 -31.67 -4.27
C LEU A 300 29.48 -32.88 -3.56
N THR A 301 29.87 -33.06 -2.29
CA THR A 301 29.28 -34.00 -1.34
C THR A 301 28.92 -33.23 -0.08
N VAL A 302 27.69 -33.38 0.40
CA VAL A 302 27.19 -32.74 1.63
C VAL A 302 26.94 -33.81 2.68
N ASN A 303 27.56 -33.71 3.85
CA ASN A 303 27.38 -34.60 5.00
C ASN A 303 27.14 -33.76 6.25
N GLY A 304 25.94 -33.83 6.83
CA GLY A 304 25.56 -32.96 7.95
C GLY A 304 25.68 -31.48 7.55
N ASN A 305 26.49 -30.73 8.31
CA ASN A 305 26.78 -29.32 8.07
C ASN A 305 28.05 -29.09 7.22
N THR A 306 28.65 -30.14 6.68
CA THR A 306 29.91 -30.08 5.93
C THR A 306 29.66 -30.27 4.44
N VAL A 307 30.30 -29.43 3.60
CA VAL A 307 30.33 -29.57 2.14
C VAL A 307 31.77 -29.77 1.66
N ARG A 308 32.01 -30.76 0.79
CA ARG A 308 33.35 -31.10 0.27
C ARG A 308 33.32 -31.39 -1.23
N LEU A 309 34.43 -31.13 -1.90
CA LEU A 309 34.62 -31.58 -3.29
C LEU A 309 34.74 -33.11 -3.36
N LYS A 310 34.08 -33.73 -4.33
CA LYS A 310 34.29 -35.15 -4.64
C LYS A 310 35.72 -35.36 -5.09
N LYS A 311 36.45 -36.29 -4.46
CA LYS A 311 37.74 -36.75 -4.97
C LYS A 311 37.54 -37.29 -6.39
N ARG A 312 38.33 -36.80 -7.35
CA ARG A 312 38.38 -37.39 -8.69
C ARG A 312 38.72 -38.87 -8.51
N ARG A 313 37.88 -39.79 -8.97
CA ARG A 313 38.31 -41.18 -9.19
C ARG A 313 39.42 -41.10 -10.23
N GLU A 314 40.66 -41.30 -9.79
CA GLU A 314 41.74 -41.58 -10.72
C GLU A 314 41.35 -42.84 -11.51
N LYS A 315 41.22 -42.68 -12.83
CA LYS A 315 41.15 -43.82 -13.74
C LYS A 315 42.50 -44.53 -13.64
N GLY A 316 42.58 -45.58 -12.85
CA GLY A 316 43.75 -46.43 -12.83
C GLY A 316 43.93 -47.19 -11.54
N GLU A 317 43.16 -48.26 -11.37
CA GLU A 317 43.68 -49.52 -10.84
C GLU A 317 42.70 -50.62 -11.23
N ARG A 318 42.96 -51.18 -12.43
CA ARG A 318 42.58 -52.56 -12.72
C ARG A 318 43.48 -53.44 -11.86
N ARG A 319 42.88 -54.27 -11.03
CA ARG A 319 43.09 -55.72 -11.01
C ARG A 319 41.94 -56.37 -10.27
#